data_AF-A0A9E3IKB4-F1
#
_entry.id   AF-A0A9E3IKB4-F1
#
_cell.length_a   1.000
_cell.length_b   1.000
_cell.length_c   1.000
_cell.angle_alpha   90.00
_cell.angle_beta   90.00
_cell.angle_gamma   90.00
#
_symmetry.space_group_name_H-M   'P 1'
#
loop_
_entity.id
_entity.type
_entity.pdbx_description
1 polymer ?
#
loop_
_entity_poly.entity_id
_entity_poly.type
_entity_poly.pdbx_seq_one_letter_code
_entity_poly.pdbx_strand_id
1 'polypeptide(L)'
;MPTNIKRLRLHLITAFFTLASLTTTKGATSIVSYSFGTDSTSGTLLADVGASRSTLSWNSGGSVGYANTFAGQGAALSVGSFQTGEYYELTLNASGCQDIAFNSFRANGSDTAPASWKIAYSLSGTSGSFTDAAAFSLVNATALGSTTIAGFSLPSEANDNASIILRFIATTSTRVDGAIAAANGTFRIDNLSFSATAIPELETQALVTGLAFLGLAFRQRLKKARPSSPSSGPAQSG
;
A
#
# COMPACT_ATOMS: atom_id res chain seq x y z
N MET A 1 17.95 57.79 -54.75
CA MET A 1 16.63 57.80 -54.09
C MET A 1 16.12 56.37 -53.92
N PRO A 2 15.36 56.07 -52.85
CA PRO A 2 15.38 54.84 -52.00
C PRO A 2 14.61 53.66 -52.62
N THR A 3 14.59 52.39 -52.14
CA THR A 3 14.09 51.83 -50.85
C THR A 3 14.27 50.28 -50.96
N ASN A 4 15.09 49.58 -50.16
CA ASN A 4 14.85 48.94 -48.85
C ASN A 4 14.07 47.59 -48.85
N ILE A 5 14.47 46.72 -47.90
CA ILE A 5 13.71 45.65 -47.21
C ILE A 5 13.89 44.17 -47.64
N LYS A 6 14.86 43.53 -46.97
CA LYS A 6 14.78 42.27 -46.18
C LYS A 6 13.73 41.20 -46.57
N ARG A 7 14.19 39.96 -46.78
CA ARG A 7 13.52 38.71 -46.34
C ARG A 7 14.58 37.73 -45.84
N LEU A 8 14.85 37.71 -44.53
CA LEU A 8 14.22 36.84 -43.51
C LEU A 8 14.46 35.35 -43.79
N ARG A 9 15.54 34.82 -43.18
CA ARG A 9 15.85 33.39 -43.08
C ARG A 9 14.88 32.73 -42.10
N LEU A 10 13.93 31.95 -42.61
CA LEU A 10 13.03 31.15 -41.77
C LEU A 10 13.80 29.95 -41.22
N HIS A 11 13.99 29.94 -39.89
CA HIS A 11 14.55 28.84 -39.12
C HIS A 11 13.49 27.75 -38.95
N LEU A 12 13.85 26.49 -39.20
CA LEU A 12 13.11 25.34 -38.71
C LEU A 12 14.12 24.37 -38.05
N ILE A 13 14.38 24.60 -36.76
CA ILE A 13 15.06 23.63 -35.90
C ILE A 13 13.97 23.01 -35.04
N THR A 14 13.54 21.82 -35.44
CA THR A 14 12.62 20.97 -34.66
C THR A 14 13.37 20.44 -33.44
N ALA A 15 13.25 21.12 -32.30
CA ALA A 15 13.70 20.60 -31.02
C ALA A 15 12.58 19.71 -30.43
N PHE A 16 12.69 18.40 -30.62
CA PHE A 16 11.96 17.42 -29.81
C PHE A 16 12.45 17.55 -28.37
N PHE A 17 11.66 18.20 -27.49
CA PHE A 17 11.88 18.18 -26.05
C PHE A 17 11.03 17.06 -25.47
N THR A 18 11.63 15.89 -25.27
CA THR A 18 11.05 14.83 -24.44
C THR A 18 11.08 15.33 -22.99
N LEU A 19 9.92 15.76 -22.49
CA LEU A 19 9.73 16.10 -21.10
C LEU A 19 9.77 14.80 -20.29
N ALA A 20 10.93 14.44 -19.75
CA ALA A 20 11.04 13.36 -18.79
C ALA A 20 10.41 13.84 -17.47
N SER A 21 9.16 13.46 -17.21
CA SER A 21 8.56 13.61 -15.89
C SER A 21 9.42 12.84 -14.89
N LEU A 22 10.04 13.56 -13.96
CA LEU A 22 10.82 12.97 -12.87
C LEU A 22 9.83 12.44 -11.83
N THR A 23 9.28 11.26 -12.07
CA THR A 23 8.49 10.55 -11.05
C THR A 23 9.47 9.96 -10.05
N THR A 24 9.55 10.54 -8.86
CA THR A 24 10.15 9.84 -7.72
C THR A 24 9.25 8.65 -7.41
N THR A 25 9.60 7.47 -7.91
CA THR A 25 8.91 6.23 -7.58
C THR A 25 9.21 5.93 -6.11
N LYS A 26 8.35 6.40 -5.20
CA LYS A 26 8.40 5.96 -3.81
C LYS A 26 8.02 4.49 -3.82
N GLY A 27 8.93 3.61 -3.37
CA GLY A 27 8.64 2.17 -3.30
C GLY A 27 7.43 1.91 -2.37
N ALA A 28 6.83 0.73 -2.48
CA ALA A 28 5.73 0.33 -1.63
C ALA A 28 6.14 0.45 -0.14
N THR A 29 5.31 1.11 0.65
CA THR A 29 5.49 1.29 2.09
C THR A 29 4.30 0.71 2.85
N SER A 30 4.52 0.26 4.09
CA SER A 30 3.42 -0.12 4.98
C SER A 30 2.54 1.10 5.25
N ILE A 31 1.25 1.02 4.91
CA ILE A 31 0.26 2.08 5.14
C ILE A 31 -0.64 1.77 6.34
N VAL A 32 -0.75 0.49 6.70
CA VAL A 32 -1.48 -0.01 7.86
C VAL A 32 -0.74 -1.23 8.41
N SER A 33 -0.57 -1.30 9.73
CA SER A 33 -0.07 -2.52 10.40
C SER A 33 -0.70 -2.70 11.76
N TYR A 34 -1.01 -3.95 12.11
CA TYR A 34 -1.46 -4.38 13.41
C TYR A 34 -0.46 -5.37 14.00
N SER A 35 0.00 -5.07 15.21
CA SER A 35 0.64 -5.98 16.14
C SER A 35 -0.16 -5.95 17.46
N PHE A 36 -0.30 -7.11 18.11
CA PHE A 36 -1.22 -7.24 19.25
C PHE A 36 -0.50 -7.32 20.60
N GLY A 37 0.66 -6.65 20.70
CA GLY A 37 1.45 -6.55 21.91
C GLY A 37 2.52 -7.63 22.08
N THR A 38 3.25 -7.57 23.19
CA THR A 38 4.34 -8.50 23.52
C THR A 38 3.95 -9.53 24.57
N ASP A 39 2.80 -9.36 25.23
CA ASP A 39 2.28 -10.26 26.26
C ASP A 39 0.81 -10.64 26.06
N SER A 40 0.41 -11.77 26.63
CA SER A 40 -0.96 -12.32 26.53
C SER A 40 -2.01 -11.57 27.35
N THR A 41 -1.65 -10.46 27.98
CA THR A 41 -2.52 -9.77 28.95
C THR A 41 -3.01 -8.44 28.42
N SER A 42 -2.28 -7.86 27.45
CA SER A 42 -2.55 -6.54 26.94
C SER A 42 -2.27 -6.43 25.45
N GLY A 43 -3.14 -5.69 24.76
CA GLY A 43 -3.01 -5.39 23.34
C GLY A 43 -4.00 -4.30 22.95
N THR A 44 -3.78 -3.71 21.76
CA THR A 44 -4.66 -2.68 21.19
C THR A 44 -5.32 -3.22 19.93
N LEU A 45 -6.58 -2.79 19.70
CA LEU A 45 -7.29 -3.04 18.43
C LEU A 45 -7.07 -1.90 17.43
N LEU A 46 -6.35 -0.85 17.82
CA LEU A 46 -5.92 0.20 16.91
C LEU A 46 -4.68 -0.27 16.15
N ALA A 47 -4.62 0.09 14.86
CA ALA A 47 -3.43 -0.16 14.07
C ALA A 47 -2.23 0.64 14.61
N ASP A 48 -1.05 0.05 14.65
CA ASP A 48 0.20 0.72 15.03
C ASP A 48 0.59 1.78 14.00
N VAL A 49 0.32 1.48 12.73
CA VAL A 49 0.48 2.40 11.59
C VAL A 49 -0.89 2.54 10.94
N GLY A 50 -1.26 3.78 10.59
CA GLY A 50 -2.47 4.03 9.81
C GLY A 50 -3.78 3.81 10.59
N ALA A 51 -3.81 4.06 11.91
CA ALA A 51 -5.02 3.94 12.74
C ALA A 51 -6.23 4.73 12.22
N SER A 52 -6.00 5.84 11.50
CA SER A 52 -7.06 6.62 10.84
C SER A 52 -7.54 6.03 9.51
N ARG A 53 -6.83 5.04 8.98
CA ARG A 53 -7.08 4.43 7.66
C ARG A 53 -7.76 3.07 7.75
N SER A 54 -7.71 2.41 8.90
CA SER A 54 -8.15 1.03 9.02
C SER A 54 -8.72 0.72 10.40
N THR A 55 -9.75 -0.10 10.41
CA THR A 55 -10.31 -0.70 11.62
C THR A 55 -10.30 -2.22 11.48
N LEU A 56 -10.26 -2.92 12.62
CA LEU A 56 -10.37 -4.36 12.72
C LEU A 56 -11.58 -4.71 13.59
N SER A 57 -12.42 -5.61 13.11
CA SER A 57 -13.61 -6.08 13.82
C SER A 57 -13.90 -7.55 13.50
N TRP A 58 -14.91 -8.13 14.15
CA TRP A 58 -15.34 -9.52 13.96
C TRP A 58 -16.83 -9.65 14.27
N ASN A 59 -17.46 -10.74 13.81
CA ASN A 59 -18.88 -11.00 14.05
C ASN A 59 -19.20 -12.28 14.84
N SER A 60 -18.20 -12.98 15.39
CA SER A 60 -18.42 -14.26 16.09
C SER A 60 -19.11 -14.17 17.46
N GLY A 61 -19.31 -12.95 17.97
CA GLY A 61 -19.86 -12.72 19.31
C GLY A 61 -19.01 -13.25 20.47
N GLY A 62 -17.88 -13.89 20.19
CA GLY A 62 -17.00 -14.48 21.19
C GLY A 62 -16.13 -13.46 21.91
N SER A 63 -15.64 -13.85 23.09
CA SER A 63 -14.72 -13.02 23.88
C SER A 63 -13.42 -12.75 23.12
N VAL A 64 -12.94 -11.51 23.28
CA VAL A 64 -11.63 -11.07 22.79
C VAL A 64 -10.58 -11.22 23.89
N GLY A 65 -9.38 -11.62 23.49
CA GLY A 65 -8.20 -11.65 24.33
C GLY A 65 -6.92 -11.67 23.49
N TYR A 66 -5.80 -11.91 24.17
CA TYR A 66 -4.48 -11.96 23.55
C TYR A 66 -3.76 -13.24 23.96
N ALA A 67 -2.98 -13.83 23.05
CA ALA A 67 -2.32 -15.10 23.32
C ALA A 67 -0.93 -15.19 22.69
N ASN A 68 0.04 -15.64 23.48
CA ASN A 68 1.42 -15.88 23.03
C ASN A 68 1.54 -17.23 22.31
N THR A 69 0.86 -17.37 21.19
CA THR A 69 0.83 -18.63 20.43
C THR A 69 1.95 -18.77 19.40
N PHE A 70 2.68 -17.68 19.11
CA PHE A 70 3.78 -17.63 18.17
C PHE A 70 5.10 -17.41 18.92
N ALA A 71 5.98 -18.43 18.96
CA ALA A 71 7.19 -18.37 19.77
C ALA A 71 8.09 -17.18 19.41
N GLY A 72 8.49 -16.42 20.42
CA GLY A 72 9.44 -15.30 20.31
C GLY A 72 8.89 -14.04 19.62
N GLN A 73 7.57 -13.94 19.44
CA GLN A 73 6.97 -12.99 18.49
C GLN A 73 5.82 -12.15 19.05
N GLY A 74 5.65 -12.14 20.38
CA GLY A 74 4.58 -11.40 21.04
C GLY A 74 3.23 -12.11 21.00
N ALA A 75 2.18 -11.34 21.30
CA ALA A 75 0.83 -11.85 21.39
C ALA A 75 0.07 -11.69 20.07
N ALA A 76 -0.83 -12.63 19.83
CA ALA A 76 -1.80 -12.60 18.75
C ALA A 76 -3.16 -12.13 19.27
N LEU A 77 -3.94 -11.45 18.42
CA LEU A 77 -5.35 -11.24 18.70
C LEU A 77 -6.04 -12.60 18.73
N SER A 78 -6.80 -12.87 19.78
CA SER A 78 -7.43 -14.17 20.03
C SER A 78 -8.91 -13.96 20.29
N VAL A 79 -9.76 -14.29 19.31
CA VAL A 79 -11.22 -14.17 19.42
C VAL A 79 -11.86 -15.55 19.33
N GLY A 80 -12.79 -15.83 20.25
CA GLY A 80 -13.50 -17.10 20.37
C GLY A 80 -14.80 -17.20 19.56
N SER A 81 -15.48 -18.33 19.76
CA SER A 81 -16.84 -18.62 19.28
C SER A 81 -17.04 -18.63 17.77
N PHE A 82 -15.98 -18.76 16.97
CA PHE A 82 -16.12 -18.76 15.51
C PHE A 82 -16.90 -19.98 15.00
N GLN A 83 -17.91 -19.71 14.18
CA GLN A 83 -18.75 -20.65 13.45
C GLN A 83 -18.62 -20.44 11.94
N THR A 84 -19.19 -21.35 11.14
CA THR A 84 -19.23 -21.21 9.68
C THR A 84 -19.96 -19.93 9.27
N GLY A 85 -19.36 -19.15 8.36
CA GLY A 85 -19.89 -17.86 7.89
C GLY A 85 -19.46 -16.66 8.73
N GLU A 86 -18.87 -16.87 9.90
CA GLU A 86 -18.31 -15.81 10.72
C GLU A 86 -16.92 -15.42 10.26
N TYR A 87 -16.51 -14.19 10.60
CA TYR A 87 -15.33 -13.57 10.05
C TYR A 87 -14.67 -12.53 10.94
N TYR A 88 -13.39 -12.31 10.67
CA TYR A 88 -12.73 -11.03 10.93
C TYR A 88 -12.94 -10.10 9.73
N GLU A 89 -13.05 -8.81 9.99
CA GLU A 89 -13.19 -7.76 8.97
C GLU A 89 -12.18 -6.63 9.21
N LEU A 90 -11.40 -6.32 8.18
CA LEU A 90 -10.56 -5.13 8.10
C LEU A 90 -11.19 -4.14 7.14
N THR A 91 -11.28 -2.87 7.56
CA THR A 91 -11.57 -1.75 6.66
C THR A 91 -10.27 -1.10 6.21
N LEU A 92 -10.22 -0.56 5.00
CA LEU A 92 -9.06 0.18 4.52
C LEU A 92 -9.51 1.38 3.68
N ASN A 93 -9.04 2.55 4.09
CA ASN A 93 -9.03 3.75 3.29
C ASN A 93 -7.68 3.86 2.58
N ALA A 94 -7.66 3.58 1.27
CA ALA A 94 -6.48 3.67 0.41
C ALA A 94 -6.45 4.95 -0.44
N SER A 95 -7.17 6.01 -0.06
CA SER A 95 -7.12 7.31 -0.74
C SER A 95 -5.68 7.83 -0.82
N GLY A 96 -5.26 8.30 -1.99
CA GLY A 96 -3.90 8.74 -2.29
C GLY A 96 -2.88 7.60 -2.43
N CYS A 97 -3.31 6.34 -2.55
CA CYS A 97 -2.43 5.17 -2.67
C CYS A 97 -2.80 4.29 -3.87
N GLN A 98 -1.79 3.63 -4.42
CA GLN A 98 -1.89 2.64 -5.51
C GLN A 98 -1.03 1.41 -5.21
N ASP A 99 -1.12 0.36 -6.03
CA ASP A 99 -0.33 -0.87 -5.90
C ASP A 99 -0.51 -1.52 -4.52
N ILE A 100 -1.76 -1.58 -4.07
CA ILE A 100 -2.11 -2.00 -2.71
C ILE A 100 -1.94 -3.51 -2.60
N ALA A 101 -1.27 -3.98 -1.57
CA ALA A 101 -1.16 -5.38 -1.24
C ALA A 101 -1.51 -5.63 0.23
N PHE A 102 -2.26 -6.69 0.47
CA PHE A 102 -2.38 -7.28 1.80
C PHE A 102 -1.18 -8.22 1.99
N ASN A 103 -0.35 -7.97 3.00
CA ASN A 103 0.88 -8.72 3.19
C ASN A 103 0.61 -10.06 3.89
N SER A 104 1.60 -10.95 3.86
CA SER A 104 1.53 -12.21 4.60
C SER A 104 1.34 -11.98 6.10
N PHE A 105 0.54 -12.82 6.73
CA PHE A 105 0.18 -12.71 8.15
C PHE A 105 0.26 -14.08 8.83
N ARG A 106 0.12 -14.12 10.15
CA ARG A 106 0.15 -15.36 10.93
C ARG A 106 -1.24 -15.72 11.43
N ALA A 107 -1.53 -17.01 11.39
CA ALA A 107 -2.83 -17.56 11.80
C ALA A 107 -2.66 -18.90 12.53
N ASN A 108 -3.50 -19.14 13.54
CA ASN A 108 -3.75 -20.47 14.09
C ASN A 108 -5.16 -20.55 14.72
N GLY A 109 -5.59 -21.77 15.07
CA GLY A 109 -6.86 -22.01 15.72
C GLY A 109 -6.74 -22.83 17.00
N SER A 110 -7.80 -22.87 17.81
CA SER A 110 -8.01 -23.99 18.77
C SER A 110 -8.54 -25.22 18.03
N ASP A 111 -8.47 -26.40 18.67
CA ASP A 111 -9.06 -27.63 18.14
C ASP A 111 -10.53 -27.49 17.74
N THR A 112 -11.28 -26.68 18.48
CA THR A 112 -12.70 -26.41 18.27
C THR A 112 -13.02 -25.37 17.19
N ALA A 113 -12.01 -24.71 16.61
CA ALA A 113 -12.22 -23.65 15.61
C ALA A 113 -12.54 -24.25 14.23
N PRO A 114 -13.21 -23.49 13.34
CA PRO A 114 -13.35 -23.90 11.94
C PRO A 114 -11.98 -24.17 11.32
N ALA A 115 -11.84 -25.30 10.61
CA ALA A 115 -10.56 -25.67 9.99
C ALA A 115 -10.28 -24.87 8.72
N SER A 116 -11.28 -24.65 7.87
CA SER A 116 -11.12 -24.03 6.56
C SER A 116 -11.67 -22.61 6.52
N TRP A 117 -10.90 -21.74 5.88
CA TRP A 117 -11.15 -20.31 5.80
C TRP A 117 -10.89 -19.80 4.39
N LYS A 118 -11.50 -18.67 4.06
CA LYS A 118 -11.18 -17.91 2.87
C LYS A 118 -10.90 -16.45 3.19
N ILE A 119 -10.11 -15.81 2.34
CA ILE A 119 -9.93 -14.37 2.30
C ILE A 119 -10.77 -13.84 1.15
N ALA A 120 -11.65 -12.89 1.44
CA ALA A 120 -12.46 -12.21 0.43
C ALA A 120 -12.37 -10.69 0.62
N TYR A 121 -12.46 -9.93 -0.46
CA TYR A 121 -12.45 -8.48 -0.40
C TYR A 121 -13.64 -7.85 -1.13
N SER A 122 -14.05 -6.67 -0.69
CA SER A 122 -15.03 -5.82 -1.37
C SER A 122 -14.40 -4.45 -1.63
N LEU A 123 -14.64 -3.90 -2.82
CA LEU A 123 -14.22 -2.55 -3.20
C LEU A 123 -15.37 -1.53 -3.09
N SER A 124 -16.52 -1.97 -2.59
CA SER A 124 -17.76 -1.17 -2.48
C SER A 124 -18.29 -1.11 -1.05
N GLY A 125 -17.41 -1.32 -0.06
CA GLY A 125 -17.75 -1.28 1.36
C GLY A 125 -18.37 -2.57 1.90
N THR A 126 -18.81 -2.52 3.16
CA THR A 126 -19.23 -3.67 4.00
C THR A 126 -20.44 -4.43 3.45
N SER A 127 -21.34 -3.73 2.74
CA SER A 127 -22.53 -4.31 2.09
C SER A 127 -22.33 -4.63 0.61
N GLY A 128 -21.10 -4.45 0.12
CA GLY A 128 -20.73 -4.70 -1.27
C GLY A 128 -20.63 -6.18 -1.63
N SER A 129 -20.45 -6.46 -2.92
CA SER A 129 -20.12 -7.81 -3.40
C SER A 129 -18.69 -8.17 -3.02
N PHE A 130 -18.51 -9.35 -2.43
CA PHE A 130 -17.20 -9.87 -2.07
C PHE A 130 -16.62 -10.75 -3.18
N THR A 131 -15.34 -10.55 -3.48
CA THR A 131 -14.54 -11.38 -4.38
C THR A 131 -13.59 -12.23 -3.55
N ASP A 132 -13.57 -13.54 -3.81
CA ASP A 132 -12.65 -14.46 -3.15
C ASP A 132 -11.22 -14.25 -3.67
N ALA A 133 -10.27 -14.07 -2.76
CA ALA A 133 -8.85 -13.84 -3.08
C ALA A 133 -7.98 -15.08 -2.81
N ALA A 134 -8.23 -15.76 -1.69
CA ALA A 134 -7.44 -16.90 -1.27
C ALA A 134 -8.24 -17.83 -0.36
N ALA A 135 -7.78 -19.07 -0.23
CA ALA A 135 -8.26 -20.02 0.77
C ALA A 135 -7.08 -20.51 1.63
N PHE A 136 -7.34 -20.80 2.90
CA PHE A 136 -6.35 -21.34 3.81
C PHE A 136 -7.00 -22.23 4.87
N SER A 137 -6.18 -22.99 5.60
CA SER A 137 -6.65 -23.79 6.73
C SER A 137 -5.90 -23.40 7.99
N LEU A 138 -6.61 -23.40 9.11
CA LEU A 138 -6.02 -23.29 10.43
C LEU A 138 -5.51 -24.64 10.89
N VAL A 139 -4.41 -24.60 11.63
CA VAL A 139 -3.90 -25.72 12.38
C VAL A 139 -3.92 -25.37 13.86
N ASN A 140 -4.02 -26.39 14.72
CA ASN A 140 -3.79 -26.21 16.14
C ASN A 140 -2.26 -26.12 16.32
N ALA A 141 -1.77 -24.91 16.58
CA ALA A 141 -0.36 -24.68 16.80
C ALA A 141 -0.15 -23.96 18.13
N THR A 142 0.39 -24.69 19.11
CA THR A 142 1.05 -24.08 20.25
C THR A 142 2.54 -23.94 19.96
N ALA A 143 3.02 -22.69 19.94
CA ALA A 143 4.40 -22.23 19.95
C ALA A 143 5.32 -22.55 18.74
N LEU A 144 5.26 -23.72 18.07
CA LEU A 144 6.32 -24.13 17.11
C LEU A 144 5.89 -24.32 15.65
N GLY A 145 4.63 -24.04 15.29
CA GLY A 145 4.09 -24.31 13.95
C GLY A 145 3.13 -23.24 13.43
N SER A 146 3.46 -21.95 13.56
CA SER A 146 2.66 -20.86 12.99
C SER A 146 2.38 -21.10 11.51
N THR A 147 1.11 -21.05 11.10
CA THR A 147 0.79 -20.99 9.67
C THR A 147 0.96 -19.54 9.21
N THR A 148 2.02 -19.28 8.46
CA THR A 148 2.13 -18.04 7.69
C THR A 148 1.21 -18.16 6.48
N ILE A 149 0.23 -17.29 6.40
CA ILE A 149 -0.70 -17.20 5.27
C ILE A 149 -0.13 -16.17 4.30
N ALA A 150 -0.01 -16.56 3.02
CA ALA A 150 0.49 -15.67 1.99
C ALA A 150 -0.45 -14.49 1.77
N GLY A 151 0.14 -13.31 1.62
CA GLY A 151 -0.54 -12.11 1.16
C GLY A 151 -0.89 -12.15 -0.33
N PHE A 152 -1.53 -11.09 -0.82
CA PHE A 152 -1.88 -10.91 -2.22
C PHE A 152 -2.00 -9.42 -2.57
N SER A 153 -1.78 -9.09 -3.84
CA SER A 153 -2.04 -7.75 -4.38
C SER A 153 -3.53 -7.59 -4.67
N LEU A 154 -4.08 -6.42 -4.32
CA LEU A 154 -5.42 -6.03 -4.74
C LEU A 154 -5.40 -5.57 -6.20
N PRO A 155 -6.53 -5.69 -6.90
CA PRO A 155 -6.63 -5.25 -8.30
C PRO A 155 -6.52 -3.72 -8.40
N SER A 156 -6.26 -3.21 -9.60
CA SER A 156 -6.07 -1.77 -9.86
C SER A 156 -7.26 -0.89 -9.45
N GLU A 157 -8.46 -1.47 -9.40
CA GLU A 157 -9.72 -0.86 -8.97
C GLU A 157 -9.74 -0.54 -7.47
N ALA A 158 -8.78 -1.08 -6.71
CA ALA A 158 -8.56 -0.70 -5.32
C ALA A 158 -7.75 0.60 -5.19
N ASN A 159 -7.05 1.03 -6.24
CA ASN A 159 -6.25 2.26 -6.19
C ASN A 159 -7.16 3.46 -5.88
N ASP A 160 -6.69 4.33 -4.98
CA ASP A 160 -7.40 5.52 -4.51
C ASP A 160 -8.80 5.24 -3.91
N ASN A 161 -9.05 4.00 -3.47
CA ASN A 161 -10.36 3.60 -2.94
C ASN A 161 -10.42 3.72 -1.41
N ALA A 162 -11.38 4.50 -0.92
CA ALA A 162 -11.56 4.75 0.51
C ALA A 162 -12.41 3.69 1.26
N SER A 163 -12.94 2.69 0.56
CA SER A 163 -14.00 1.77 1.05
C SER A 163 -13.66 0.29 0.83
N ILE A 164 -12.37 -0.05 0.89
CA ILE A 164 -11.91 -1.43 0.75
C ILE A 164 -12.25 -2.18 2.04
N ILE A 165 -12.83 -3.37 1.90
CA ILE A 165 -13.06 -4.30 3.00
C ILE A 165 -12.34 -5.60 2.69
N LEU A 166 -11.71 -6.20 3.70
CA LEU A 166 -11.14 -7.53 3.63
C LEU A 166 -11.71 -8.38 4.77
N ARG A 167 -12.15 -9.61 4.45
CA ARG A 167 -12.69 -10.57 5.43
C ARG A 167 -11.93 -11.88 5.41
N PHE A 168 -11.69 -12.43 6.60
CA PHE A 168 -11.29 -13.83 6.78
C PHE A 168 -12.53 -14.60 7.23
N ILE A 169 -13.10 -15.44 6.37
CA ILE A 169 -14.42 -16.05 6.57
C ILE A 169 -14.27 -17.55 6.78
N ALA A 170 -14.85 -18.09 7.85
CA ALA A 170 -14.92 -19.52 8.08
C ALA A 170 -15.84 -20.19 7.04
N THR A 171 -15.36 -21.22 6.37
CA THR A 171 -16.09 -21.86 5.25
C THR A 171 -16.66 -23.23 5.56
N THR A 172 -16.32 -23.81 6.71
CA THR A 172 -16.74 -25.15 7.09
C THR A 172 -17.07 -25.25 8.57
N SER A 173 -17.86 -26.25 8.95
CA SER A 173 -18.08 -26.67 10.33
C SER A 173 -17.09 -27.76 10.76
N THR A 174 -16.29 -28.31 9.84
CA THR A 174 -15.19 -29.20 10.20
C THR A 174 -14.21 -28.42 11.06
N ARG A 175 -13.92 -28.98 12.22
CA ARG A 175 -13.02 -28.40 13.21
C ARG A 175 -11.57 -28.70 12.90
N VAL A 176 -10.67 -27.92 13.49
CA VAL A 176 -9.21 -28.11 13.36
C VAL A 176 -8.76 -29.51 13.80
N ASP A 177 -9.42 -30.12 14.78
CA ASP A 177 -9.17 -31.52 15.21
C ASP A 177 -9.79 -32.59 14.28
N GLY A 178 -10.41 -32.18 13.18
CA GLY A 178 -11.04 -33.05 12.19
C GLY A 178 -12.48 -33.47 12.52
N ALA A 179 -13.01 -33.12 13.69
CA ALA A 179 -14.39 -33.45 14.04
C ALA A 179 -15.40 -32.62 13.24
N ILE A 180 -16.51 -33.24 12.84
CA ILE A 180 -17.65 -32.55 12.22
C ILE A 180 -18.66 -32.24 13.33
N ALA A 181 -18.62 -31.02 13.84
CA ALA A 181 -19.53 -30.51 14.86
C ALA A 181 -19.74 -29.00 14.66
N ALA A 182 -20.64 -28.38 15.42
CA ALA A 182 -20.66 -26.91 15.46
C ALA A 182 -19.30 -26.40 15.95
N ALA A 183 -18.56 -25.73 15.06
CA ALA A 183 -17.34 -25.05 15.43
C ALA A 183 -17.68 -23.88 16.35
N ASN A 184 -16.90 -23.71 17.41
CA ASN A 184 -17.08 -22.64 18.40
C ASN A 184 -15.73 -22.19 19.00
N GLY A 185 -14.65 -22.44 18.25
CA GLY A 185 -13.30 -22.25 18.74
C GLY A 185 -12.75 -20.85 18.52
N THR A 186 -11.47 -20.75 18.83
CA THR A 186 -10.71 -19.52 18.76
C THR A 186 -9.95 -19.45 17.46
N PHE A 187 -10.05 -18.33 16.76
CA PHE A 187 -9.17 -17.98 15.65
C PHE A 187 -8.22 -16.87 16.11
N ARG A 188 -6.91 -17.12 15.99
CA ARG A 188 -5.87 -16.15 16.35
C ARG A 188 -5.15 -15.63 15.12
N ILE A 189 -4.96 -14.31 15.08
CA ILE A 189 -4.30 -13.61 13.98
C ILE A 189 -3.25 -12.65 14.49
N ASP A 190 -2.22 -12.45 13.69
CA ASP A 190 -1.13 -11.52 14.00
C ASP A 190 -0.39 -11.05 12.74
N ASN A 191 0.32 -9.93 12.84
CA ASN A 191 1.05 -9.26 11.75
C ASN A 191 0.18 -8.90 10.54
N LEU A 192 -1.05 -8.43 10.76
CA LEU A 192 -1.89 -7.94 9.66
C LEU A 192 -1.31 -6.63 9.14
N SER A 193 -1.12 -6.51 7.83
CA SER A 193 -0.65 -5.24 7.27
C SER A 193 -1.01 -5.06 5.79
N PHE A 194 -1.11 -3.80 5.39
CA PHE A 194 -1.25 -3.40 4.01
C PHE A 194 -0.03 -2.57 3.59
N SER A 195 0.50 -2.87 2.42
CA SER A 195 1.51 -2.04 1.75
C SER A 195 0.93 -1.36 0.52
N ALA A 196 1.41 -0.17 0.18
CA ALA A 196 1.01 0.56 -1.01
C ALA A 196 2.07 1.60 -1.42
N THR A 197 1.99 2.05 -2.66
CA THR A 197 2.74 3.18 -3.22
C THR A 197 1.89 4.45 -3.12
N ALA A 198 2.48 5.57 -2.70
CA ALA A 198 1.77 6.85 -2.68
C ALA A 198 1.57 7.38 -4.12
N ILE A 199 0.36 7.85 -4.43
CA ILE A 199 0.09 8.56 -5.69
C ILE A 199 0.65 9.99 -5.54
N PRO A 200 1.59 10.42 -6.40
CA PRO A 200 2.15 11.76 -6.30
C PRO A 200 1.10 12.84 -6.61
N GLU A 201 0.95 13.82 -5.73
CA GLU A 201 0.07 14.97 -5.96
C GLU A 201 0.55 15.79 -7.17
N LEU A 202 -0.39 16.23 -8.01
CA LEU A 202 -0.12 16.95 -9.27
C LEU A 202 0.72 18.23 -9.07
N GLU A 203 0.58 18.92 -7.94
CA GLU A 203 1.34 20.14 -7.64
C GLU A 203 2.84 19.87 -7.37
N THR A 204 3.15 18.71 -6.79
CA THR A 204 4.55 18.32 -6.55
C THR A 204 5.26 18.09 -7.89
N GLN A 205 4.55 17.56 -8.89
CA GLN A 205 5.09 17.43 -10.25
C GLN A 205 5.27 18.79 -10.93
N ALA A 206 4.33 19.72 -10.75
CA ALA A 206 4.40 21.06 -11.32
C ALA A 206 5.54 21.91 -10.74
N LEU A 207 5.80 21.83 -9.43
CA LEU A 207 6.92 22.54 -8.78
C LEU A 207 8.28 22.00 -9.23
N VAL A 208 8.43 20.66 -9.26
CA VAL A 208 9.69 20.01 -9.69
C VAL A 208 9.98 20.29 -11.16
N THR A 209 8.98 20.19 -12.02
CA THR A 209 9.13 20.55 -13.44
C THR A 209 9.38 22.05 -13.61
N GLY A 210 8.64 22.91 -12.92
CA GLY A 210 8.80 24.37 -12.95
C GLY A 210 10.21 24.83 -12.54
N LEU A 211 10.79 24.24 -11.50
CA LEU A 211 12.16 24.53 -11.06
C LEU A 211 13.21 24.02 -12.06
N ALA A 212 13.00 22.85 -12.66
CA ALA A 212 13.87 22.33 -13.72
C ALA A 212 13.88 23.27 -14.95
N PHE A 213 12.73 23.83 -15.33
CA PHE A 213 12.64 24.83 -16.39
C PHE A 213 13.34 26.14 -16.03
N LEU A 214 13.19 26.64 -14.80
CA LEU A 214 13.89 27.85 -14.36
C LEU A 214 15.42 27.67 -14.41
N GLY A 215 15.93 26.54 -13.92
CA GLY A 215 17.37 26.24 -13.94
C GLY A 215 17.95 26.16 -15.36
N LEU A 216 17.21 25.59 -16.31
CA LEU A 216 17.60 25.57 -17.72
C LEU A 216 17.57 26.97 -18.36
N ALA A 217 16.58 27.80 -18.03
CA ALA A 217 16.51 29.19 -18.51
C ALA A 217 17.70 30.03 -18.03
N PHE A 218 18.13 29.85 -16.77
CA PHE A 218 19.33 30.51 -16.24
C PHE A 218 20.62 30.04 -16.95
N ARG A 219 20.76 28.74 -17.23
CA ARG A 219 21.91 28.22 -17.99
C ARG A 219 21.99 28.77 -19.41
N GLN A 220 20.86 28.96 -20.09
CA GLN A 220 20.84 29.52 -21.44
C GLN A 220 21.20 31.02 -21.46
N ARG A 221 20.78 31.79 -20.44
CA ARG A 221 21.18 33.19 -20.31
C ARG A 221 22.68 33.36 -20.03
N LEU A 222 23.28 32.49 -19.23
CA LEU A 222 24.72 32.53 -18.94
C LEU A 222 25.59 32.22 -20.17
N LYS A 223 25.13 31.33 -21.08
CA LYS A 223 25.85 31.06 -22.33
C LYS A 223 25.82 32.23 -23.33
N LYS A 224 24.80 33.09 -23.26
CA LYS A 224 24.63 34.24 -24.16
C LYS A 224 25.43 35.48 -23.71
N ALA A 225 25.90 35.51 -22.47
CA ALA A 225 26.64 36.63 -21.88
C ALA A 225 28.17 36.47 -21.97
N ARG A 226 28.70 35.79 -23.00
CA ARG A 226 30.15 35.74 -23.23
C ARG A 226 30.56 37.00 -24.03
N PRO A 227 31.27 37.97 -23.44
CA PRO A 227 31.65 39.19 -24.16
C PRO A 227 32.65 38.84 -25.27
N SER A 228 32.38 39.32 -26.48
CA SER A 228 33.29 39.21 -27.61
C SER A 228 34.53 40.06 -27.35
N SER A 229 35.70 39.43 -27.31
CA SER A 229 37.00 40.09 -27.18
C SER A 229 37.15 41.19 -28.25
N PRO A 230 37.57 42.41 -27.88
CA PRO A 230 37.82 43.45 -28.86
C PRO A 230 39.02 43.08 -29.74
N SER A 231 38.84 43.13 -31.06
CA SER A 231 39.92 42.91 -32.03
C SER A 231 40.89 44.08 -32.00
N SER A 232 42.12 43.84 -31.57
CA SER A 232 43.24 44.79 -31.70
C SER A 232 43.59 44.95 -33.18
N GLY A 233 43.31 46.12 -33.75
CA GLY A 233 43.72 46.50 -35.10
C GLY A 233 45.23 46.77 -35.18
N PRO A 234 45.85 46.65 -36.37
CA PRO A 234 47.29 46.72 -36.54
C PRO A 234 47.82 48.15 -36.44
N ALA A 235 48.92 48.33 -35.71
CA ALA A 235 49.67 49.56 -35.63
C ALA A 235 50.32 49.88 -37.01
N GLN A 236 50.01 51.03 -37.58
CA GLN A 236 50.75 51.58 -38.71
C GLN A 236 51.95 52.37 -38.19
N SER A 237 53.12 52.04 -38.72
CA SER A 237 54.39 52.75 -38.57
C SER A 237 54.43 54.00 -39.45
N GLY A 238 54.84 55.11 -38.87
CA GLY A 238 55.25 56.34 -39.56
C GLY A 238 56.21 57.12 -38.66
#